data_AF-A0A699W7G5-F1
#
_entry.id   AF-A0A699W7G5-F1
#
_cell.length_a   1.000
_cell.length_b   1.000
_cell.length_c   1.000
_cell.angle_alpha   90.00
_cell.angle_beta   90.00
_cell.angle_gamma   90.00
#
_symmetry.space_group_name_H-M   'P 1'
#
loop_
_entity.id
_entity.type
_entity.pdbx_description
1 polymer ?
#
loop_
_entity_poly.entity_id
_entity_poly.type
_entity_poly.pdbx_seq_one_letter_code
_entity_poly.pdbx_strand_id
1 'polypeptide(L)' 'MVVYQMDVKTAFLNGNLREEVYVSQPDGFVDADNPNHVYKLKKALYGLKQALRAWY' A
#
# COMPACT_ATOMS: atom_id res chain seq x y z
N MET A 1 2.07 -34.74 -0.17
CA MET A 1 2.72 -33.55 -0.76
C MET A 1 2.65 -32.45 0.28
N VAL A 2 3.79 -31.97 0.79
CA VAL A 2 3.82 -30.93 1.83
C VAL A 2 3.94 -29.58 1.14
N VAL A 3 2.98 -28.68 1.42
CA VAL A 3 3.02 -27.30 0.93
C VAL A 3 3.57 -26.43 2.06
N TYR A 4 4.61 -25.66 1.76
CA TYR A 4 5.16 -24.68 2.67
C TYR A 4 4.66 -23.29 2.24
N GLN A 5 4.00 -22.59 3.16
CA GLN A 5 3.51 -21.23 2.93
C GLN A 5 4.42 -20.27 3.70
N MET A 6 4.96 -19.27 3.01
CA MET A 6 5.83 -18.25 3.60
C MET A 6 5.20 -16.88 3.40
N ASP A 7 4.94 -16.16 4.50
CA ASP A 7 4.44 -14.80 4.50
C ASP A 7 5.62 -13.82 4.57
N VAL A 8 5.82 -13.03 3.50
CA VAL A 8 6.90 -12.04 3.41
C VAL A 8 6.32 -10.65 3.61
N LYS A 9 6.32 -10.19 4.87
CA LYS A 9 5.77 -8.88 5.28
C LYS A 9 6.37 -7.69 4.55
N THR A 10 7.63 -7.80 4.12
CA THR A 10 8.39 -6.71 3.49
C THR A 10 8.24 -6.65 1.96
N ALA A 11 7.65 -7.66 1.33
CA ALA A 11 7.61 -7.73 -0.12
C ALA A 11 6.79 -6.61 -0.77
N PHE A 12 5.78 -6.09 -0.06
CA PHE A 12 5.00 -4.97 -0.52
C PHE A 12 5.67 -3.61 -0.23
N LEU A 13 6.40 -3.50 0.89
CA LEU A 13 7.03 -2.23 1.33
C LEU A 13 8.13 -1.73 0.38
N ASN A 14 8.58 -2.54 -0.58
CA ASN A 14 9.63 -2.20 -1.54
C ASN A 14 9.17 -2.16 -3.00
N GLY A 15 7.92 -2.52 -3.29
CA GLY A 15 7.38 -2.50 -4.66
C GLY A 15 6.98 -1.08 -5.08
N ASN A 16 7.49 -0.63 -6.24
CA ASN A 16 6.98 0.58 -6.88
C ASN A 16 5.57 0.32 -7.41
N LEU A 17 4.64 1.24 -7.12
CA LEU A 17 3.30 1.20 -7.69
C LEU A 17 3.37 1.67 -9.14
N ARG A 18 2.96 0.82 -10.08
CA ARG A 18 2.79 1.21 -11.50
C ARG A 18 1.63 2.19 -11.70
N GLU A 19 0.63 2.10 -10.83
CA GLU A 19 -0.58 2.91 -10.86
C GLU A 19 -0.53 3.97 -9.76
N GLU A 20 -1.14 5.13 -9.99
CA GLU A 20 -1.30 6.12 -8.93
C GLU A 20 -2.41 5.67 -7.98
N VAL A 21 -2.07 5.47 -6.72
CA VAL A 21 -3.01 5.05 -5.70
C VAL A 21 -3.16 6.16 -4.68
N TYR A 22 -4.41 6.57 -4.46
CA TYR A 22 -4.78 7.56 -3.46
C TYR A 22 -5.58 6.90 -2.34
N VAL A 23 -5.34 7.32 -1.10
CA VAL A 23 -6.04 6.83 0.09
C VAL A 23 -6.62 7.99 0.86
N SER A 24 -7.74 7.76 1.55
CA SER A 24 -8.27 8.72 2.51
C SER A 24 -7.26 8.99 3.62
N GLN A 25 -7.35 10.16 4.24
CA GLN A 25 -6.52 10.48 5.39
C GLN A 25 -6.85 9.49 6.52
N PRO A 26 -5.84 8.80 7.08
CA PRO A 26 -6.07 7.90 8.19
C PRO A 26 -6.39 8.71 9.45
N ASP A 27 -7.19 8.10 10.33
CA ASP A 27 -7.50 8.68 11.63
C ASP A 27 -6.21 8.98 12.40
N GLY A 28 -6.08 10.21 12.92
CA GLY A 28 -4.87 10.70 13.60
C GLY A 28 -3.79 11.29 12.69
N PHE A 29 -3.97 11.25 11.36
CA PHE A 29 -3.08 11.86 10.37
C PHE A 29 -3.84 12.82 9.43
N VAL A 30 -4.99 13.33 9.86
CA VAL A 30 -5.77 14.30 9.08
C VAL A 30 -5.08 15.67 9.12
N ASP A 31 -4.81 16.22 7.95
CA ASP A 31 -4.40 17.61 7.76
C ASP A 31 -5.57 18.54 8.06
N ALA A 32 -5.43 19.36 9.09
CA ALA A 32 -6.46 20.31 9.53
C ALA A 32 -6.70 21.45 8.52
N ASP A 33 -5.66 21.83 7.76
CA ASP A 33 -5.76 22.89 6.75
C ASP A 33 -6.37 22.34 5.45
N ASN A 34 -6.25 21.03 5.22
CA ASN A 34 -6.75 20.35 4.02
C ASN A 34 -7.55 19.08 4.37
N PRO A 35 -8.70 19.20 5.06
CA PRO A 35 -9.43 18.04 5.59
C PRO A 35 -9.98 17.12 4.49
N ASN A 36 -10.21 17.64 3.29
CA ASN A 36 -10.78 16.88 2.16
C ASN A 36 -9.71 16.29 1.22
N HIS A 37 -8.42 16.42 1.54
CA HIS A 37 -7.37 15.86 0.70
C HIS A 37 -7.26 14.34 0.85
N VAL A 38 -6.62 13.73 -0.14
CA VAL A 38 -6.27 12.31 -0.17
C VAL A 38 -4.76 12.17 -0.31
N TYR A 39 -4.18 11.14 0.30
CA TYR A 39 -2.75 10.89 0.23
C TYR A 39 -2.39 9.99 -0.93
N LYS A 40 -1.36 10.36 -1.69
CA LYS A 40 -0.78 9.51 -2.73
C LYS A 40 0.20 8.51 -2.12
N LEU A 41 -0.03 7.22 -2.35
CA LEU A 41 0.90 6.19 -1.95
C LEU A 41 2.14 6.20 -2.85
N LYS A 42 3.32 6.33 -2.23
CA LYS A 42 4.61 6.25 -2.94
C LYS A 42 5.12 4.81 -3.08
N LYS A 43 4.65 3.91 -2.21
CA LYS A 43 5.05 2.50 -2.19
C LYS A 43 3.82 1.62 -1.99
N ALA A 44 3.90 0.38 -2.45
CA ALA A 44 2.82 -0.56 -2.24
C ALA A 44 2.65 -0.87 -0.74
N LEU A 45 1.39 -0.92 -0.29
CA LEU A 45 1.04 -1.32 1.07
C LEU A 45 0.51 -2.76 1.05
N TYR A 46 0.71 -3.47 2.16
CA TYR A 46 0.12 -4.80 2.36
C TYR A 46 -1.40 -4.72 2.24
N GLY A 47 -2.02 -5.71 1.61
CA GLY A 47 -3.48 -5.78 1.45
C GLY A 47 -4.06 -4.93 0.31
N LEU A 48 -3.26 -4.10 -0.36
CA LEU A 48 -3.71 -3.42 -1.57
C LEU A 48 -3.77 -4.45 -2.73
N LYS A 49 -4.91 -4.54 -3.42
CA LYS A 49 -5.08 -5.47 -4.57
C LYS A 49 -4.01 -5.30 -5.65
N GLN A 50 -3.55 -4.06 -5.85
CA GLN A 50 -2.51 -3.72 -6.81
C GLN A 50 -1.10 -4.07 -6.33
N ALA A 51 -0.91 -4.30 -5.03
CA ALA A 51 0.39 -4.62 -4.45
C ALA A 51 0.91 -5.98 -4.94
N LEU A 52 0.01 -6.92 -5.26
CA LEU A 52 0.36 -8.21 -5.89
C LEU A 52 0.95 -8.02 -7.30
N ARG A 53 0.60 -6.94 -8.00
CA ARG A 53 1.18 -6.60 -9.32
C ARG A 53 2.54 -5.90 -9.21
N ALA A 54 2.88 -5.39 -8.04
CA ALA A 54 4.15 -4.72 -7.76
C ALA A 54 5.26 -5.68 -7.28
N TRP A 55 4.98 -6.98 -7.24
CA TRP A 55 5.93 -8.03 -6.84
C TRP A 55 6.90 -8.48 -7.95
N TYR A 56 6.68 -8.08 -9.22
CA TYR A 56 7.52 -8.44 -10.37
C TYR A 56 8.35 -7.25 -10.86
#